data_AF-A0A2E3RE40-F1
#
_entry.id   AF-A0A2E3RE40-F1
#
_cell.length_a   1.000
_cell.length_b   1.000
_cell.length_c   1.000
_cell.angle_alpha   90.00
_cell.angle_beta   90.00
_cell.angle_gamma   90.00
#
_symmetry.space_group_name_H-M   'P 1'
#
loop_
_entity.id
_entity.type
_entity.pdbx_description
1 polymer ?
#
loop_
_entity_poly.entity_id
_entity_poly.type
_entity_poly.pdbx_seq_one_letter_code
_entity_poly.pdbx_strand_id
1 'polypeptide(L)'
;MSVRLTRCLGIVALLVLLAASFGSAREQAVPVDLHEAIDSGTIDVKLIVKNGQQARIVAKNNTDQPLTIQVPEAFAAVPVLAQTTQGGGGTGSGLFNVPPEKVAKHDVGFVCLEHGKPDPRRTMQYELKPISAMTTDPAVVAILRMHGRQQIPHSVAQAAVWNLANGLSWQQLAKKERKNLSVPNTPYFSTAALKWASQLAAQTKQQFQVEATTAYRPQ
;
A
#
# COMPACT_ATOMS: atom_id res chain seq x y z
N MET A 1 32.90 -28.50 -86.04
CA MET A 1 31.52 -28.90 -85.69
C MET A 1 31.19 -28.25 -84.35
N SER A 2 30.70 -27.01 -84.31
CA SER A 2 29.34 -26.55 -84.67
C SER A 2 28.25 -27.28 -83.90
N VAL A 3 27.77 -26.71 -82.78
CA VAL A 3 26.37 -26.25 -82.58
C VAL A 3 26.38 -25.15 -81.51
N ARG A 4 25.69 -24.05 -81.82
CA ARG A 4 25.48 -22.85 -81.00
C ARG A 4 24.13 -22.93 -80.24
N LEU A 5 23.97 -22.01 -79.27
CA LEU A 5 22.70 -21.40 -78.80
C LEU A 5 21.80 -22.31 -77.95
N THR A 6 21.24 -21.89 -76.81
CA THR A 6 20.31 -20.75 -76.69
C THR A 6 20.11 -20.35 -75.22
N ARG A 7 19.95 -19.04 -75.01
CA ARG A 7 19.55 -18.32 -73.80
C ARG A 7 18.40 -18.97 -73.00
N CYS A 8 18.44 -18.83 -71.67
CA CYS A 8 17.30 -18.31 -70.91
C CYS A 8 17.78 -17.69 -69.59
N LEU A 9 17.82 -16.37 -69.57
CA LEU A 9 17.87 -15.53 -68.37
C LEU A 9 16.52 -15.69 -67.66
N GLY A 10 16.52 -16.11 -66.40
CA GLY A 10 15.28 -16.38 -65.66
C GLY A 10 15.50 -16.24 -64.17
N ILE A 11 15.43 -15.00 -63.69
CA ILE A 11 15.15 -14.59 -62.32
C ILE A 11 14.13 -15.56 -61.68
N VAL A 12 14.34 -16.00 -60.44
CA VAL A 12 13.32 -16.07 -59.37
C VAL A 12 13.88 -16.77 -58.12
N ALA A 13 13.60 -16.12 -56.99
CA ALA A 13 13.58 -16.65 -55.63
C ALA A 13 14.90 -17.00 -54.94
N LEU A 14 15.65 -15.94 -54.61
CA LEU A 14 16.23 -15.81 -53.28
C LEU A 14 15.11 -15.92 -52.24
N LEU A 15 14.79 -17.14 -51.80
CA LEU A 15 13.87 -17.40 -50.69
C LEU A 15 14.68 -17.19 -49.40
N VAL A 16 14.91 -15.92 -49.06
CA VAL A 16 15.37 -15.52 -47.73
C VAL A 16 14.37 -16.09 -46.73
N LEU A 17 14.85 -17.00 -45.88
CA LEU A 17 14.18 -17.41 -44.66
C LEU A 17 13.89 -16.17 -43.81
N LEU A 18 12.71 -15.56 -43.99
CA LEU A 18 12.17 -14.68 -42.97
C LEU A 18 11.54 -15.56 -41.89
N ALA A 19 12.40 -16.09 -41.02
CA ALA A 19 11.98 -16.44 -39.67
C ALA A 19 11.56 -15.12 -39.01
N ALA A 20 10.29 -14.76 -39.19
CA ALA A 20 9.64 -13.71 -38.44
C ALA A 20 9.69 -14.15 -36.98
N SER A 21 10.77 -13.75 -36.32
CA SER A 21 10.89 -13.74 -34.89
C SER A 21 9.88 -12.71 -34.43
N PHE A 22 8.62 -13.12 -34.32
CA PHE A 22 7.63 -12.44 -33.51
C PHE A 22 8.08 -12.61 -32.05
N GLY A 23 9.17 -11.93 -31.71
CA GLY A 23 9.45 -11.58 -30.34
C GLY A 23 8.32 -10.68 -29.92
N SER A 24 7.30 -11.26 -29.27
CA SER A 24 6.55 -10.52 -28.27
C SER A 24 7.59 -9.98 -27.30
N ALA A 25 8.02 -8.74 -27.53
CA ALA A 25 8.61 -7.92 -26.50
C ALA A 25 7.52 -7.84 -25.42
N ARG A 26 7.60 -8.75 -24.45
CA ARG A 26 7.00 -8.53 -23.15
C ARG A 26 7.72 -7.31 -22.62
N GLU A 27 7.15 -6.14 -22.90
CA GLU A 27 7.57 -4.90 -22.30
C GLU A 27 7.60 -5.14 -20.80
N GLN A 28 8.81 -5.19 -20.24
CA GLN A 28 9.01 -5.57 -18.86
C GLN A 28 8.50 -4.42 -18.01
N ALA A 29 7.38 -4.64 -17.34
CA ALA A 29 6.74 -3.62 -16.54
C ALA A 29 7.68 -3.14 -15.43
N VAL A 30 8.16 -1.91 -15.53
CA VAL A 30 9.15 -1.32 -14.63
C VAL A 30 8.58 -1.27 -13.22
N PRO A 31 9.25 -1.83 -12.20
CA PRO A 31 8.90 -1.63 -10.80
C PRO A 31 9.13 -0.16 -10.43
N VAL A 32 8.08 0.55 -10.03
CA VAL A 32 8.16 1.94 -9.56
C VAL A 32 7.59 2.03 -8.15
N ASP A 33 8.26 2.77 -7.27
CA ASP A 33 7.72 3.08 -5.94
C ASP A 33 6.45 3.93 -6.07
N LEU A 34 5.44 3.62 -5.24
CA LEU A 34 4.15 4.30 -5.29
C LEU A 34 4.26 5.80 -5.07
N HIS A 35 5.10 6.27 -4.13
CA HIS A 35 5.23 7.69 -3.82
C HIS A 35 6.00 8.42 -4.91
N GLU A 36 7.10 7.85 -5.39
CA GLU A 36 7.87 8.42 -6.50
C GLU A 36 7.04 8.57 -7.77
N ALA A 37 6.23 7.56 -8.10
CA ALA A 37 5.37 7.57 -9.28
C ALA A 37 4.25 8.61 -9.20
N ILE A 38 3.78 8.93 -7.99
CA ILE A 38 2.81 10.02 -7.76
C ILE A 38 3.50 11.37 -7.98
N ASP A 39 4.69 11.55 -7.40
CA ASP A 39 5.43 12.82 -7.46
C ASP A 39 5.89 13.15 -8.89
N SER A 40 6.25 12.14 -9.69
CA SER A 40 6.62 12.30 -11.10
C SER A 40 5.42 12.52 -12.04
N GLY A 41 4.19 12.34 -11.56
CA GLY A 41 2.97 12.39 -12.39
C GLY A 41 2.78 11.18 -13.31
N THR A 42 3.62 10.15 -13.17
CA THR A 42 3.54 8.90 -13.93
C THR A 42 2.22 8.16 -13.66
N ILE A 43 1.69 8.29 -12.44
CA ILE A 43 0.39 7.74 -12.06
C ILE A 43 -0.48 8.78 -11.35
N ASP A 44 -1.80 8.72 -11.59
CA ASP A 44 -2.78 9.41 -10.75
C ASP A 44 -3.30 8.42 -9.70
N VAL A 45 -3.07 8.69 -8.43
CA VAL A 45 -3.51 7.83 -7.33
C VAL A 45 -4.59 8.49 -6.48
N LYS A 46 -5.63 7.72 -6.17
CA LYS A 46 -6.64 8.07 -5.18
C LYS A 46 -6.81 6.92 -4.19
N LEU A 47 -6.95 7.25 -2.91
CA LEU A 47 -7.36 6.29 -1.90
C LEU A 47 -8.85 6.45 -1.59
N ILE A 48 -9.61 5.37 -1.76
CA ILE A 48 -11.02 5.30 -1.41
C ILE A 48 -11.16 4.44 -0.16
N VAL A 49 -11.48 5.06 0.98
CA VAL A 49 -11.75 4.32 2.21
C VAL A 49 -13.12 3.64 2.11
N LYS A 50 -13.14 2.31 2.33
CA LYS A 50 -14.39 1.53 2.27
C LYS A 50 -15.10 1.55 3.62
N ASN A 51 -14.33 1.41 4.69
CA ASN A 51 -14.73 1.39 6.09
C ASN A 51 -13.49 1.65 6.97
N GLY A 52 -13.63 1.63 8.29
CA GLY A 52 -12.51 1.87 9.21
C GLY A 52 -11.37 0.82 9.19
N GLN A 53 -11.43 -0.21 8.34
CA GLN A 53 -10.45 -1.31 8.28
C GLN A 53 -9.83 -1.52 6.91
N GLN A 54 -10.49 -1.06 5.85
CA GLN A 54 -10.10 -1.33 4.47
C GLN A 54 -10.22 -0.07 3.62
N ALA A 55 -9.24 0.09 2.74
CA ALA A 55 -9.26 1.09 1.69
C ALA A 55 -8.90 0.45 0.35
N ARG A 56 -9.09 1.22 -0.72
CA ARG A 56 -8.74 0.83 -2.08
C ARG A 56 -7.89 1.91 -2.72
N ILE A 57 -6.69 1.54 -3.13
CA ILE A 57 -5.86 2.33 -4.01
C ILE A 57 -6.44 2.19 -5.42
N VAL A 58 -6.72 3.33 -6.05
CA VAL A 58 -7.12 3.43 -7.45
C VAL A 58 -6.02 4.20 -8.15
N ALA A 59 -5.22 3.50 -8.95
CA ALA A 59 -4.08 4.07 -9.67
C ALA A 59 -4.37 4.06 -11.17
N LYS A 60 -4.27 5.21 -11.82
CA LYS A 60 -4.32 5.36 -13.27
C LYS A 60 -2.89 5.50 -13.78
N ASN A 61 -2.51 4.68 -14.75
CA ASN A 61 -1.26 4.83 -15.48
C ASN A 61 -1.43 5.96 -16.51
N ASN A 62 -0.57 6.98 -16.46
CA ASN A 62 -0.56 8.10 -17.42
C ASN A 62 0.44 7.90 -18.57
N THR A 63 1.13 6.76 -18.60
CA THR A 63 2.12 6.39 -19.63
C THR A 63 1.56 5.40 -20.63
N ASP A 64 2.28 5.26 -21.74
CA ASP A 64 2.05 4.30 -22.82
C ASP A 64 2.71 2.93 -22.56
N GLN A 65 3.42 2.77 -21.45
CA GLN A 65 4.10 1.52 -21.05
C GLN A 65 3.42 0.86 -19.84
N PRO A 66 3.44 -0.47 -19.72
CA PRO A 66 2.94 -1.15 -18.54
C PRO A 66 3.81 -0.83 -17.31
N LEU A 67 3.17 -0.51 -16.19
CA LEU A 67 3.86 -0.21 -14.93
C LEU A 67 3.60 -1.31 -13.90
N THR A 68 4.61 -1.60 -13.10
CA THR A 68 4.45 -2.41 -11.88
C THR A 68 4.62 -1.50 -10.69
N ILE A 69 3.54 -1.23 -9.95
CA ILE A 69 3.59 -0.31 -8.81
C ILE A 69 3.89 -1.11 -7.54
N GLN A 70 4.88 -0.65 -6.77
CA GLN A 70 5.20 -1.19 -5.46
C GLN A 70 4.50 -0.40 -4.35
N VAL A 71 3.59 -1.06 -3.64
CA VAL A 71 2.91 -0.46 -2.48
C VAL A 71 3.78 -0.63 -1.23
N PRO A 72 4.10 0.46 -0.51
CA PRO A 72 4.87 0.39 0.71
C PRO A 72 4.05 -0.20 1.85
N GLU A 73 4.69 -0.99 2.71
CA GLU A 73 4.07 -1.69 3.84
C GLU A 73 3.25 -0.78 4.76
N ALA A 74 3.64 0.49 4.89
CA ALA A 74 2.93 1.51 5.64
C ALA A 74 3.02 2.87 4.94
N PHE A 75 1.90 3.57 4.85
CA PHE A 75 1.80 4.93 4.32
C PHE A 75 0.70 5.71 5.05
N ALA A 76 0.73 7.03 4.92
CA ALA A 76 -0.29 7.91 5.47
C ALA A 76 -1.38 8.20 4.43
N ALA A 77 -2.62 8.35 4.90
CA ALA A 77 -3.76 8.82 4.14
C ALA A 77 -4.28 10.11 4.79
N VAL A 78 -4.09 11.24 4.10
CA VAL A 78 -4.44 12.57 4.60
C VAL A 78 -5.61 13.14 3.77
N PRO A 79 -6.70 13.64 4.38
CA PRO A 79 -7.82 14.20 3.63
C PRO A 79 -7.40 15.42 2.79
N VAL A 80 -7.80 15.44 1.52
CA VAL A 80 -7.50 16.56 0.58
C VAL A 80 -8.22 17.86 0.97
N LEU A 81 -9.37 17.75 1.65
CA LEU A 81 -10.15 18.89 2.12
C LEU A 81 -9.81 19.17 3.60
N ALA A 82 -8.82 20.03 3.80
CA ALA A 82 -8.15 20.33 5.07
C ALA A 82 -9.02 20.90 6.22
N GLN A 83 -10.36 20.93 6.12
CA GLN A 83 -11.24 21.41 7.19
C GLN A 83 -11.47 20.42 8.33
N THR A 84 -10.96 19.18 8.20
CA THR A 84 -11.05 18.17 9.26
C THR A 84 -9.71 17.47 9.39
N THR A 85 -9.00 17.73 10.50
CA THR A 85 -7.81 17.00 10.93
C THR A 85 -8.20 15.54 11.23
N GLN A 86 -8.30 14.69 10.21
CA GLN A 86 -8.65 13.28 10.35
C GLN A 86 -7.70 12.46 9.47
N GLY A 87 -6.55 12.06 10.03
CA GLY A 87 -5.59 11.23 9.32
C GLY A 87 -5.74 9.73 9.62
N GLY A 88 -5.48 8.89 8.61
CA GLY A 88 -5.38 7.44 8.75
C GLY A 88 -4.05 6.91 8.22
N GLY A 89 -3.69 5.69 8.60
CA GLY A 89 -2.58 4.95 8.03
C GLY A 89 -3.11 3.88 7.08
N GLY A 90 -2.62 3.89 5.84
CA GLY A 90 -2.78 2.76 4.94
C GLY A 90 -1.68 1.74 5.17
N THR A 91 -2.04 0.46 5.13
CA THR A 91 -1.10 -0.64 5.29
C THR A 91 -1.36 -1.65 4.18
N GLY A 92 -0.40 -1.85 3.30
CA GLY A 92 -0.51 -2.82 2.22
C GLY A 92 0.88 -3.16 1.74
N SER A 93 1.10 -4.38 1.27
CA SER A 93 2.38 -4.77 0.72
C SER A 93 2.12 -5.51 -0.57
N GLY A 94 2.89 -5.20 -1.60
CA GLY A 94 2.84 -5.95 -2.84
C GLY A 94 3.07 -5.12 -4.08
N LEU A 95 3.17 -5.85 -5.19
CA LEU A 95 3.29 -5.31 -6.53
C LEU A 95 1.94 -5.48 -7.23
N PHE A 96 1.47 -4.46 -7.95
CA PHE A 96 0.33 -4.62 -8.84
C PHE A 96 0.61 -3.96 -10.20
N ASN A 97 0.19 -4.63 -11.27
CA ASN A 97 0.42 -4.19 -12.63
C ASN A 97 -0.71 -3.24 -13.08
N VAL A 98 -0.33 -2.17 -13.78
CA VAL A 98 -1.24 -1.22 -14.40
C VAL A 98 -0.90 -1.12 -15.89
N PRO A 99 -1.77 -1.61 -16.79
CA PRO A 99 -1.53 -1.47 -18.22
C PRO A 99 -1.46 0.01 -18.65
N PRO A 100 -0.88 0.29 -19.83
CA PRO A 100 -0.83 1.63 -20.41
C PRO A 100 -2.19 2.32 -20.39
N GLU A 101 -2.23 3.57 -19.93
CA GLU A 101 -3.44 4.41 -19.92
C GLU A 101 -4.67 3.81 -19.19
N LYS A 102 -4.48 2.74 -18.40
CA LYS A 102 -5.56 2.04 -17.68
C LYS A 102 -5.54 2.35 -16.19
N VAL A 103 -6.65 1.97 -15.55
CA VAL A 103 -6.83 2.05 -14.11
C VAL A 103 -6.75 0.66 -13.50
N ALA A 104 -5.91 0.51 -12.47
CA ALA A 104 -5.89 -0.67 -11.62
C ALA A 104 -6.39 -0.34 -10.21
N LYS A 105 -6.87 -1.37 -9.52
CA LYS A 105 -7.42 -1.28 -8.16
C LYS A 105 -6.70 -2.27 -7.27
N HIS A 106 -6.19 -1.80 -6.15
CA HIS A 106 -5.51 -2.63 -5.16
C HIS A 106 -6.12 -2.38 -3.77
N ASP A 107 -6.53 -3.44 -3.10
CA ASP A 107 -7.14 -3.36 -1.77
C ASP A 107 -6.06 -3.41 -0.69
N VAL A 108 -6.17 -2.52 0.29
CA VAL A 108 -5.19 -2.35 1.37
C VAL A 108 -5.90 -2.33 2.72
N GLY A 109 -5.17 -2.74 3.76
CA GLY A 109 -5.57 -2.52 5.13
C GLY A 109 -5.54 -1.03 5.47
N PHE A 110 -6.37 -0.63 6.44
CA PHE A 110 -6.48 0.74 6.91
C PHE A 110 -6.58 0.74 8.43
N VAL A 111 -5.79 1.58 9.09
CA VAL A 111 -5.77 1.74 10.55
C VAL A 111 -5.90 3.23 10.87
N CYS A 112 -6.79 3.57 11.80
CA CYS A 112 -6.94 4.94 12.27
C CYS A 112 -5.77 5.30 13.19
N LEU A 113 -4.97 6.31 12.83
CA LEU A 113 -3.85 6.77 13.65
C LEU A 113 -4.30 7.66 14.82
N GLU A 114 -5.41 8.38 14.62
CA GLU A 114 -5.99 9.25 15.61
C GLU A 114 -7.27 8.65 16.18
N HIS A 115 -7.30 8.42 17.49
CA HIS A 115 -8.52 8.01 18.18
C HIS A 115 -9.53 9.17 18.32
N GLY A 116 -10.83 8.84 18.24
CA GLY A 116 -11.92 9.78 18.55
C GLY A 116 -12.37 10.66 17.38
N LYS A 117 -11.72 10.53 16.21
CA LYS A 117 -12.21 11.14 14.98
C LYS A 117 -13.41 10.34 14.44
N PRO A 118 -14.38 10.99 13.76
CA PRO A 118 -15.48 10.29 13.09
C PRO A 118 -14.98 9.21 12.13
N ASP A 119 -15.76 8.15 11.92
CA ASP A 119 -15.40 7.15 10.93
C ASP A 119 -15.30 7.74 9.52
N PRO A 120 -14.34 7.27 8.70
CA PRO A 120 -14.15 7.77 7.37
C PRO A 120 -15.36 7.45 6.47
N ARG A 121 -15.91 8.46 5.82
CA ARG A 121 -16.98 8.35 4.82
C ARG A 121 -16.38 8.05 3.44
N ARG A 122 -17.08 7.21 2.64
CA ARG A 122 -16.65 6.83 1.28
C ARG A 122 -16.47 7.99 0.30
N THR A 123 -17.08 9.15 0.58
CA THR A 123 -16.99 10.35 -0.25
C THR A 123 -15.74 11.19 0.03
N MET A 124 -15.00 10.89 1.11
CA MET A 124 -13.80 11.62 1.46
C MET A 124 -12.63 11.20 0.58
N GLN A 125 -11.93 12.19 0.05
CA GLN A 125 -10.76 12.01 -0.79
C GLN A 125 -9.51 12.12 0.09
N TYR A 126 -8.61 11.16 -0.06
CA TYR A 126 -7.35 11.13 0.66
C TYR A 126 -6.19 11.18 -0.32
N GLU A 127 -5.17 11.93 0.06
CA GLU A 127 -3.85 11.91 -0.54
C GLU A 127 -2.99 10.87 0.18
N LEU A 128 -2.20 10.11 -0.58
CA LEU A 128 -1.22 9.19 -0.01
C LEU A 128 0.07 9.95 0.24
N LYS A 129 0.55 9.90 1.48
CA LYS A 129 1.83 10.47 1.88
C LYS A 129 2.72 9.37 2.48
N PRO A 130 4.04 9.58 2.56
CA PRO A 130 4.89 8.74 3.38
C PRO A 130 4.36 8.68 4.81
N ILE A 131 4.54 7.54 5.51
CA ILE A 131 4.02 7.40 6.89
C ILE A 131 4.60 8.44 7.86
N SER A 132 5.81 8.93 7.58
CA SER A 132 6.48 10.00 8.31
C SER A 132 5.71 11.32 8.33
N ALA A 133 4.80 11.55 7.39
CA ALA A 133 3.93 12.72 7.38
C ALA A 133 2.90 12.73 8.53
N MET A 134 2.64 11.56 9.15
CA MET A 134 1.67 11.42 10.24
C MET A 134 2.30 10.97 11.56
N THR A 135 3.34 10.15 11.51
CA THR A 135 4.03 9.68 12.72
C THR A 135 5.48 9.32 12.42
N THR A 136 6.36 9.69 13.36
CA THR A 136 7.78 9.30 13.36
C THR A 136 8.10 8.30 14.47
N ASP A 137 7.11 7.88 15.27
CA ASP A 137 7.32 6.87 16.32
C ASP A 137 7.64 5.51 15.68
N PRO A 138 8.87 4.99 15.87
CA PRO A 138 9.29 3.74 15.23
C PRO A 138 8.48 2.53 15.72
N ALA A 139 7.97 2.55 16.96
CA ALA A 139 7.11 1.49 17.48
C ALA A 139 5.77 1.47 16.75
N VAL A 140 5.17 2.64 16.49
CA VAL A 140 3.93 2.75 15.70
C VAL A 140 4.17 2.30 14.27
N VAL A 141 5.26 2.76 13.64
CA VAL A 141 5.60 2.38 12.26
C VAL A 141 5.82 0.87 12.13
N ALA A 142 6.48 0.23 13.10
CA ALA A 142 6.67 -1.22 13.11
C ALA A 142 5.34 -1.99 13.16
N ILE A 143 4.40 -1.55 14.00
CA ILE A 143 3.04 -2.14 14.07
C ILE A 143 2.33 -2.03 12.71
N LEU A 144 2.37 -0.85 12.08
CA LEU A 144 1.73 -0.63 10.78
C LEU A 144 2.35 -1.52 9.70
N ARG A 145 3.67 -1.65 9.65
CA ARG A 145 4.37 -2.55 8.72
C ARG A 145 3.99 -4.02 8.92
N MET A 146 3.91 -4.48 10.17
CA MET A 146 3.43 -5.84 10.47
C MET A 146 2.00 -6.05 9.97
N HIS A 147 1.12 -5.05 10.12
CA HIS A 147 -0.23 -5.14 9.59
C HIS A 147 -0.27 -5.13 8.06
N GLY A 148 0.56 -4.30 7.41
CA GLY A 148 0.69 -4.22 5.96
C GLY A 148 1.22 -5.51 5.34
N ARG A 149 2.06 -6.25 6.06
CA ARG A 149 2.51 -7.60 5.72
C ARG A 149 1.51 -8.70 6.11
N GLN A 150 0.33 -8.35 6.60
CA GLN A 150 -0.72 -9.28 7.06
C GLN A 150 -0.27 -10.22 8.19
N GLN A 151 0.76 -9.85 8.96
CA GLN A 151 1.28 -10.65 10.08
C GLN A 151 0.43 -10.50 11.35
N ILE A 152 -0.30 -9.38 11.45
CA ILE A 152 -1.22 -9.10 12.55
C ILE A 152 -2.58 -8.67 12.02
N PRO A 153 -3.69 -9.07 12.67
CA PRO A 153 -5.02 -8.65 12.28
C PRO A 153 -5.26 -7.17 12.63
N HIS A 154 -6.18 -6.53 11.91
CA HIS A 154 -6.51 -5.12 12.08
C HIS A 154 -6.86 -4.76 13.54
N SER A 155 -7.62 -5.58 14.26
CA SER A 155 -8.02 -5.30 15.65
C SER A 155 -6.84 -5.19 16.61
N VAL A 156 -5.78 -5.98 16.38
CA VAL A 156 -4.54 -5.93 17.17
C VAL A 156 -3.75 -4.68 16.81
N ALA A 157 -3.61 -4.39 15.51
CA ALA A 157 -2.93 -3.18 15.03
C ALA A 157 -3.60 -1.90 15.54
N GLN A 158 -4.93 -1.77 15.38
CA GLN A 158 -5.71 -0.60 15.79
C GLN A 158 -5.63 -0.34 17.30
N ALA A 159 -5.72 -1.40 18.13
CA ALA A 159 -5.59 -1.28 19.58
C ALA A 159 -4.16 -0.86 20.00
N ALA A 160 -3.13 -1.49 19.41
CA ALA A 160 -1.74 -1.17 19.71
C ALA A 160 -1.39 0.28 19.29
N VAL A 161 -1.81 0.69 18.09
CA VAL A 161 -1.60 2.06 17.60
C VAL A 161 -2.27 3.08 18.51
N TRP A 162 -3.52 2.90 18.91
CA TRP A 162 -4.20 3.85 19.81
C TRP A 162 -3.58 3.89 21.22
N ASN A 163 -3.03 2.78 21.70
CA ASN A 163 -2.27 2.78 22.95
C ASN A 163 -0.97 3.60 22.82
N LEU A 164 -0.18 3.34 21.78
CA LEU A 164 1.13 3.96 21.57
C LEU A 164 1.02 5.44 21.18
N ALA A 165 0.20 5.75 20.16
CA ALA A 165 0.11 7.07 19.55
C ALA A 165 -0.83 8.04 20.30
N ASN A 166 -1.81 7.52 21.06
CA ASN A 166 -2.81 8.36 21.73
C ASN A 166 -2.88 8.13 23.25
N GLY A 167 -2.09 7.20 23.81
CA GLY A 167 -2.02 6.97 25.25
C GLY A 167 -3.25 6.31 25.86
N LEU A 168 -4.14 5.70 25.07
CA LEU A 168 -5.30 5.00 25.62
C LEU A 168 -4.86 3.78 26.45
N SER A 169 -5.31 3.69 27.70
CA SER A 169 -5.05 2.52 28.53
C SER A 169 -5.78 1.29 28.01
N TRP A 170 -5.26 0.10 28.31
CA TRP A 170 -5.90 -1.17 27.94
C TRP A 170 -7.31 -1.30 28.52
N GLN A 171 -7.57 -0.70 29.69
CA GLN A 171 -8.91 -0.63 30.27
C GLN A 171 -9.84 0.29 29.48
N GLN A 172 -9.35 1.44 29.00
CA GLN A 172 -10.12 2.33 28.12
C GLN A 172 -10.43 1.66 26.78
N LEU A 173 -9.48 0.89 26.23
CA LEU A 173 -9.65 0.12 25.00
C LEU A 173 -10.66 -1.03 25.20
N ALA A 174 -10.60 -1.73 26.34
CA ALA A 174 -11.56 -2.79 26.68
C ALA A 174 -13.01 -2.30 26.80
N LYS A 175 -13.20 -1.04 27.22
CA LYS A 175 -14.51 -0.40 27.34
C LYS A 175 -15.02 0.20 26.01
N LYS A 176 -14.24 0.14 24.93
CA LYS A 176 -14.69 0.63 23.62
C LYS A 176 -15.79 -0.30 23.08
N GLU A 177 -16.81 0.30 22.50
CA GLU A 177 -17.95 -0.41 21.93
C GLU A 177 -18.27 0.09 20.52
N ARG A 178 -18.82 -0.80 19.70
CA ARG A 178 -19.50 -0.45 18.45
C ARG A 178 -20.96 -0.16 18.75
N LYS A 179 -21.40 1.04 18.36
CA LYS A 179 -22.80 1.44 18.49
C LYS A 179 -23.64 0.67 17.49
N ASN A 180 -24.61 -0.08 18.00
CA ASN A 180 -25.59 -0.78 17.18
C ASN A 180 -26.95 -0.08 17.34
N LEU A 181 -27.70 0.05 16.24
CA LEU A 181 -28.95 0.82 16.24
C LEU A 181 -30.10 0.11 16.98
N SER A 182 -30.15 -1.23 16.91
CA SER A 182 -31.31 -2.02 17.35
C SER A 182 -30.96 -3.23 18.22
N VAL A 183 -29.69 -3.43 18.52
CA VAL A 183 -29.20 -4.52 19.39
C VAL A 183 -28.22 -3.94 20.40
N PRO A 184 -27.92 -4.64 21.51
CA PRO A 184 -26.88 -4.22 22.42
C PRO A 184 -25.57 -3.93 21.69
N ASN A 185 -24.85 -2.91 22.17
CA ASN A 185 -23.54 -2.61 21.63
C ASN A 185 -22.61 -3.82 21.78
N THR A 186 -21.70 -3.98 20.81
CA THR A 186 -20.71 -5.04 20.86
C THR A 186 -19.33 -4.47 21.21
N PRO A 187 -18.48 -5.20 21.94
CA PRO A 187 -17.12 -4.75 22.22
C PRO A 187 -16.37 -4.44 20.93
N TYR A 188 -15.66 -3.32 20.90
CA TYR A 188 -14.85 -2.94 19.74
C TYR A 188 -13.68 -3.92 19.57
N PHE A 189 -13.04 -4.31 20.67
CA PHE A 189 -11.95 -5.29 20.69
C PHE A 189 -12.34 -6.52 21.51
N SER A 190 -11.92 -7.69 21.05
CA SER A 190 -12.01 -8.91 21.85
C SER A 190 -10.90 -8.95 22.91
N THR A 191 -11.12 -9.70 23.99
CA THR A 191 -10.10 -9.89 25.04
C THR A 191 -8.81 -10.47 24.49
N ALA A 192 -8.89 -11.41 23.53
CA ALA A 192 -7.72 -11.99 22.87
C ALA A 192 -6.94 -10.94 22.05
N ALA A 193 -7.65 -10.08 21.30
CA ALA A 193 -7.01 -9.01 20.54
C ALA A 193 -6.32 -8.01 21.47
N LEU A 194 -6.94 -7.63 22.59
CA LEU A 194 -6.34 -6.72 23.58
C LEU A 194 -5.11 -7.33 24.25
N LYS A 195 -5.15 -8.62 24.60
CA LYS A 195 -4.01 -9.33 25.17
C LYS A 195 -2.82 -9.35 24.21
N TRP A 196 -3.06 -9.66 22.94
CA TRP A 196 -1.99 -9.66 21.95
C TRP A 196 -1.48 -8.24 21.66
N ALA A 197 -2.38 -7.27 21.47
CA ALA A 197 -2.01 -5.87 21.25
C ALA A 197 -1.17 -5.31 22.40
N SER A 198 -1.48 -5.65 23.65
CA SER A 198 -0.72 -5.17 24.80
C SER A 198 0.68 -5.75 24.89
N GLN A 199 0.83 -7.04 24.64
CA GLN A 199 2.13 -7.70 24.56
C GLN A 199 2.97 -7.10 23.43
N LEU A 200 2.36 -6.94 22.25
CA LEU A 200 3.04 -6.45 21.07
C LEU A 200 3.47 -4.98 21.23
N ALA A 201 2.60 -4.11 21.74
CA ALA A 201 2.92 -2.70 22.00
C ALA A 201 4.03 -2.55 23.06
N ALA A 202 4.02 -3.37 24.11
CA ALA A 202 5.09 -3.37 25.11
C ALA A 202 6.42 -3.81 24.50
N GLN A 203 6.42 -4.88 23.70
CA GLN A 203 7.61 -5.42 23.06
C GLN A 203 8.23 -4.41 22.08
N THR A 204 7.42 -3.84 21.17
CA THR A 204 7.93 -2.88 20.18
C THR A 204 8.46 -1.61 20.85
N LYS A 205 7.74 -1.08 21.85
CA LYS A 205 8.21 0.07 22.62
C LYS A 205 9.54 -0.20 23.30
N GLN A 206 9.69 -1.35 23.96
CA GLN A 206 10.94 -1.72 24.61
C GLN A 206 12.09 -1.88 23.60
N GLN A 207 11.84 -2.54 22.47
CA GLN A 207 12.84 -2.75 21.42
C GLN A 207 13.45 -1.40 20.97
N PHE A 208 12.61 -0.44 20.59
CA PHE A 208 13.09 0.85 20.10
C PHE A 208 13.64 1.78 21.19
N GLN A 209 13.24 1.59 22.46
CA GLN A 209 13.88 2.27 23.58
C GLN A 209 15.31 1.77 23.82
N VAL A 210 15.55 0.46 23.72
CA VAL A 210 16.89 -0.13 23.88
C VAL A 210 17.81 0.27 22.73
N GLU A 211 17.30 0.28 21.49
CA GLU A 211 18.06 0.74 20.32
C GLU A 211 18.48 2.21 20.46
N ALA A 212 17.56 3.11 20.85
CA ALA A 212 17.88 4.52 21.10
C ALA A 212 18.93 4.70 22.20
N THR A 213 18.85 3.90 23.27
CA THR A 213 19.81 3.96 24.39
C THR A 213 21.18 3.43 23.98
N THR A 214 21.23 2.37 23.15
CA THR A 214 22.48 1.78 22.66
C THR A 214 23.20 2.68 21.67
N ALA A 215 22.44 3.37 20.80
CA ALA A 215 22.97 4.33 19.83
C ALA A 215 23.60 5.59 20.47
N TYR A 216 23.22 5.93 21.71
CA TYR A 216 23.74 7.09 22.45
C TYR A 216 25.00 6.77 23.30
N ARG A 217 25.57 5.56 23.24
CA ARG A 217 26.77 5.24 24.02
C ARG A 217 27.96 6.09 23.51
N PRO A 218 28.49 7.06 24.28
CA PRO A 218 29.69 7.79 23.88
C PRO A 218 30.85 6.78 23.81
N GLN A 219 31.59 6.81 22.69
CA GLN A 219 32.81 6.02 22.50
C GLN A 219 33.95 6.60 23.34
#